data_AF-A0A401ZR81-F1
#
_entry.id   AF-A0A401ZR81-F1
#
_cell.length_a   1.000
_cell.length_b   1.000
_cell.length_c   1.000
_cell.angle_alpha   90.00
_cell.angle_beta   90.00
_cell.angle_gamma   90.00
#
_symmetry.space_group_name_H-M   'P 1'
#
loop_
_entity.id
_entity.type
_entity.pdbx_description
1 polymer ?
#
loop_
_entity_poly.entity_id
_entity_poly.type
_entity_poly.pdbx_seq_one_letter_code
_entity_poly.pdbx_strand_id
1 'polypeptide(L)'
;MLKKLVNEASCILRITTTGPLLIKSGSATISGPDMTPVRTYRNGKPEIFIPGSSLKGVFRSHIEKIVCSLKPRVVCYPFSGHDEKEADLAQRRKDYRDSCSQALTDLAKDKDMRAKIEAETDFVYEHSCPTCRLFGSTGFIGRIAIGDAYLVSDGITEQRDGVGIDRFTGGASHSAKFELEVVSSGVVFETKIHLRNFEIWQLGMLFVVLQDLEEELIRIGSGRSRGLGSVTAEISPNGQHHQPGGFITSTIRNDKEPDNELWGLGRWLEDGSYGTWKDDMINLEQPLERRPNGIRLQRVFQDQNLNALRQATIDEFVSRIQNWPDNSFAHIQSSVNGIKGRR
;
A
#
# COMPACT_ATOMS: atom_id res chain seq x y z
N MET A 1 3.84 9.22 15.98
CA MET A 1 2.84 8.19 15.68
C MET A 1 2.39 7.59 17.00
N LEU A 2 1.14 7.11 17.12
CA LEU A 2 0.64 6.47 18.34
C LEU A 2 1.57 5.32 18.75
N LYS A 3 2.24 5.48 19.91
CA LYS A 3 3.16 4.46 20.47
C LYS A 3 2.41 3.25 21.02
N LYS A 4 1.19 3.46 21.53
CA LYS A 4 0.31 2.39 22.00
C LYS A 4 -0.15 1.53 20.83
N LEU A 5 -0.01 0.23 20.95
CA LEU A 5 -0.55 -0.74 20.00
C LEU A 5 -1.97 -1.11 20.45
N VAL A 6 -2.98 -0.87 19.60
CA VAL A 6 -4.39 -1.14 19.91
C VAL A 6 -4.95 -2.30 19.07
N ASN A 7 -4.62 -2.34 17.78
CA ASN A 7 -4.98 -3.42 16.88
C ASN A 7 -3.86 -3.69 15.87
N GLU A 8 -3.84 -4.90 15.33
CA GLU A 8 -2.95 -5.35 14.27
C GLU A 8 -3.73 -6.24 13.30
N ALA A 9 -3.33 -6.23 12.04
CA ALA A 9 -3.82 -7.20 11.06
C ALA A 9 -2.65 -7.83 10.29
N SER A 10 -2.79 -9.07 9.85
CA SER A 10 -1.77 -9.72 9.05
C SER A 10 -2.32 -10.84 8.19
N CYS A 11 -1.69 -11.06 7.05
CA CYS A 11 -1.91 -12.23 6.20
C CYS A 11 -0.62 -12.62 5.49
N ILE A 12 -0.60 -13.86 4.99
CA ILE A 12 0.40 -14.32 4.02
C ILE A 12 -0.25 -14.17 2.64
N LEU A 13 0.39 -13.42 1.76
CA LEU A 13 -0.04 -13.24 0.38
C LEU A 13 0.79 -14.18 -0.50
N ARG A 14 0.10 -15.05 -1.23
CA ARG A 14 0.69 -15.95 -2.23
C ARG A 14 0.48 -15.33 -3.61
N ILE A 15 1.57 -15.03 -4.31
CA ILE A 15 1.59 -14.38 -5.63
C ILE A 15 2.07 -15.39 -6.65
N THR A 16 1.26 -15.66 -7.66
CA THR A 16 1.59 -16.59 -8.75
C THR A 16 1.76 -15.82 -10.05
N THR A 17 2.87 -16.02 -10.76
CA THR A 17 3.06 -15.44 -12.09
C THR A 17 2.11 -16.10 -13.09
N THR A 18 1.22 -15.32 -13.70
CA THR A 18 0.32 -15.82 -14.78
C THR A 18 0.92 -15.56 -16.16
N GLY A 19 1.94 -14.69 -16.21
CA GLY A 19 2.80 -14.46 -17.37
C GLY A 19 4.25 -14.16 -16.95
N PRO A 20 5.13 -13.87 -17.92
CA PRO A 20 6.54 -13.59 -17.66
C PRO A 20 6.72 -12.34 -16.78
N LEU A 21 7.51 -12.43 -15.71
CA LEU A 21 7.74 -11.36 -14.73
C LEU A 21 9.20 -10.89 -14.74
N LEU A 22 9.40 -9.56 -14.79
CA LEU A 22 10.73 -8.95 -14.65
C LEU A 22 10.72 -7.77 -13.68
N ILE A 23 11.35 -7.96 -12.52
CA ILE A 23 11.69 -6.88 -11.60
C ILE A 23 13.19 -6.66 -11.73
N LYS A 24 13.58 -5.57 -12.40
CA LYS A 24 14.98 -5.34 -12.78
C LYS A 24 15.87 -5.17 -11.55
N SER A 25 17.05 -5.76 -11.58
CA SER A 25 18.15 -5.33 -10.72
C SER A 25 18.55 -3.89 -11.05
N GLY A 26 18.84 -3.07 -10.05
CA GLY A 26 19.37 -1.72 -10.25
C GLY A 26 20.82 -1.70 -10.75
N SER A 27 21.48 -2.85 -10.79
CA SER A 27 22.86 -3.02 -11.25
C SER A 27 22.90 -3.39 -12.73
N ALA A 28 23.82 -2.78 -13.47
CA ALA A 28 24.14 -3.20 -14.83
C ALA A 28 24.81 -4.58 -14.81
N THR A 29 24.38 -5.46 -15.71
CA THR A 29 25.02 -6.76 -15.94
C THR A 29 26.32 -6.55 -16.74
N ILE A 30 27.42 -7.13 -16.25
CA ILE A 30 28.75 -7.08 -16.92
C ILE A 30 28.84 -8.16 -18.00
N SER A 31 28.12 -9.27 -17.82
CA SER A 31 28.02 -10.41 -18.75
C SER A 31 26.65 -11.07 -18.57
N GLY A 32 26.03 -11.53 -19.66
CA GLY A 32 24.67 -12.08 -19.70
C GLY A 32 23.62 -11.06 -20.18
N PRO A 33 22.32 -11.36 -20.02
CA PRO A 33 21.23 -10.51 -20.53
C PRO A 33 21.31 -9.07 -20.01
N ASP A 34 20.89 -8.10 -20.83
CA ASP A 34 20.93 -6.67 -20.49
C ASP A 34 20.07 -6.33 -19.28
N MET A 35 18.99 -7.09 -19.05
CA MET A 35 18.09 -6.91 -17.93
C MET A 35 17.82 -8.24 -17.25
N THR A 36 18.14 -8.30 -15.95
CA THR A 36 17.97 -9.51 -15.14
C THR A 36 17.06 -9.25 -13.94
N PRO A 37 16.39 -10.30 -13.41
CA PRO A 37 15.61 -10.18 -12.20
C PRO A 37 16.48 -9.83 -10.99
N VAL A 38 15.92 -9.04 -10.07
CA VAL A 38 16.55 -8.75 -8.79
C VAL A 38 16.72 -10.04 -7.97
N ARG A 39 17.92 -10.20 -7.41
CA ARG A 39 18.31 -11.37 -6.60
C ARG A 39 18.78 -10.95 -5.22
N THR A 40 18.58 -11.83 -4.26
CA THR A 40 19.10 -11.71 -2.89
C THR A 40 19.79 -13.02 -2.50
N TYR A 41 20.73 -12.97 -1.54
CA TYR A 41 21.41 -14.18 -1.07
C TYR A 41 20.64 -14.76 0.12
N ARG A 42 20.02 -15.92 -0.05
CA ARG A 42 19.19 -16.59 0.97
C ARG A 42 19.37 -18.10 0.87
N ASN A 43 19.28 -18.81 2.00
CA ASN A 43 19.39 -20.28 2.04
C ASN A 43 20.69 -20.82 1.39
N GLY A 44 21.78 -20.05 1.45
CA GLY A 44 23.08 -20.41 0.86
C GLY A 44 23.17 -20.26 -0.67
N LYS A 45 22.16 -19.69 -1.34
CA LYS A 45 22.17 -19.46 -2.79
C LYS A 45 21.58 -18.09 -3.18
N PRO A 46 21.94 -17.52 -4.34
CA PRO A 46 21.21 -16.40 -4.92
C PRO A 46 19.80 -16.84 -5.34
N GLU A 47 18.78 -16.16 -4.82
CA GLU A 47 17.37 -16.40 -5.16
C GLU A 47 16.73 -15.12 -5.71
N ILE A 48 15.84 -15.30 -6.68
CA ILE A 48 14.99 -14.22 -7.18
C ILE A 48 13.92 -13.93 -6.13
N PHE A 49 13.59 -12.65 -5.95
CA PHE A 49 12.55 -12.24 -5.03
C PHE A 49 11.82 -11.01 -5.57
N ILE A 50 10.67 -10.72 -4.99
CA ILE A 50 9.93 -9.47 -5.23
C ILE A 50 10.19 -8.56 -4.03
N PRO A 51 10.87 -7.42 -4.19
CA PRO A 51 11.11 -6.52 -3.08
C PRO A 51 9.81 -5.99 -2.48
N GLY A 52 9.72 -5.95 -1.15
CA GLY A 52 8.56 -5.42 -0.43
C GLY A 52 8.30 -3.95 -0.76
N SER A 53 9.35 -3.19 -1.06
CA SER A 53 9.26 -1.81 -1.55
C SER A 53 8.60 -1.72 -2.94
N SER A 54 8.88 -2.66 -3.84
CA SER A 54 8.23 -2.75 -5.15
C SER A 54 6.75 -3.09 -5.02
N LEU A 55 6.40 -4.07 -4.18
CA LEU A 55 4.99 -4.41 -3.88
C LEU A 55 4.25 -3.24 -3.25
N LYS A 56 4.83 -2.62 -2.23
CA LYS A 56 4.24 -1.48 -1.54
C LYS A 56 4.03 -0.29 -2.50
N GLY A 57 4.95 -0.07 -3.43
CA GLY A 57 4.81 0.93 -4.48
C GLY A 57 3.67 0.64 -5.46
N VAL A 58 3.52 -0.64 -5.89
CA VAL A 58 2.40 -1.07 -6.73
C VAL A 58 1.06 -0.88 -6.01
N PHE A 59 0.96 -1.34 -4.76
CA PHE A 59 -0.26 -1.23 -3.94
C PHE A 59 -0.64 0.23 -3.73
N ARG A 60 0.34 1.07 -3.38
CA ARG A 60 0.15 2.51 -3.20
C ARG A 60 -0.36 3.16 -4.49
N SER A 61 0.34 2.96 -5.60
CA SER A 61 -0.02 3.59 -6.88
C SER A 61 -1.41 3.16 -7.37
N HIS A 62 -1.77 1.90 -7.12
CA HIS A 62 -3.09 1.39 -7.46
C HIS A 62 -4.20 2.05 -6.61
N ILE A 63 -4.01 2.11 -5.29
CA ILE A 63 -4.96 2.77 -4.38
C ILE A 63 -5.07 4.26 -4.63
N GLU A 64 -3.98 4.95 -4.99
CA GLU A 64 -4.02 6.36 -5.38
C GLU A 64 -5.00 6.58 -6.55
N LYS A 65 -5.00 5.70 -7.55
CA LYS A 65 -5.96 5.77 -8.66
C LYS A 65 -7.39 5.51 -8.21
N ILE A 66 -7.62 4.47 -7.41
CA ILE A 66 -8.97 4.13 -6.93
C ILE A 66 -9.55 5.27 -6.10
N VAL A 67 -8.81 5.79 -5.14
CA VAL A 67 -9.29 6.91 -4.30
C VAL A 67 -9.55 8.16 -5.15
N CYS A 68 -8.69 8.44 -6.14
CA CYS A 68 -8.89 9.54 -7.09
C CYS A 68 -10.18 9.37 -7.92
N SER A 69 -10.51 8.13 -8.31
CA SER A 69 -11.76 7.80 -9.02
C SER A 69 -12.99 7.91 -8.13
N LEU A 70 -12.87 7.55 -6.84
CA LEU A 70 -13.97 7.67 -5.87
C LEU A 70 -14.27 9.12 -5.51
N LYS A 71 -13.23 9.94 -5.33
CA LYS A 71 -13.36 11.37 -5.03
C LYS A 71 -12.10 12.15 -5.45
N PRO A 72 -12.21 13.05 -6.45
CA PRO A 72 -11.12 13.93 -6.84
C PRO A 72 -10.63 14.79 -5.66
N ARG A 73 -9.35 15.19 -5.72
CA ARG A 73 -8.68 16.07 -4.74
C ARG A 73 -8.55 15.50 -3.32
N VAL A 74 -8.80 14.21 -3.11
CA VAL A 74 -8.54 13.53 -1.82
C VAL A 74 -7.08 13.06 -1.72
N VAL A 75 -6.55 12.44 -2.77
CA VAL A 75 -5.17 11.95 -2.82
C VAL A 75 -4.22 13.09 -3.18
N CYS A 76 -3.06 13.11 -2.52
CA CYS A 76 -2.00 14.06 -2.86
C CYS A 76 -1.10 13.51 -3.96
N TYR A 77 -0.53 14.39 -4.80
CA TYR A 77 0.54 14.00 -5.71
C TYR A 77 1.91 14.12 -5.02
N PRO A 78 2.62 13.03 -4.71
CA PRO A 78 3.82 13.08 -3.85
C PRO A 78 5.06 13.68 -4.54
N PHE A 79 5.09 13.76 -5.87
CA PHE A 79 6.27 14.19 -6.64
C PHE A 79 6.21 15.66 -7.10
N SER A 80 5.42 16.51 -6.43
CA SER A 80 5.40 17.95 -6.73
C SER A 80 6.78 18.57 -6.48
N GLY A 81 7.33 19.31 -7.46
CA GLY A 81 8.57 20.11 -7.28
C GLY A 81 9.74 19.75 -8.21
N HIS A 82 9.59 18.82 -9.15
CA HIS A 82 10.60 18.54 -10.18
C HIS A 82 10.17 19.17 -11.51
N ASP A 83 10.82 20.25 -11.96
CA ASP A 83 10.78 20.82 -13.33
C ASP A 83 9.48 20.61 -14.14
N GLU A 84 8.33 20.84 -13.51
CA GLU A 84 7.02 20.59 -14.13
C GLU A 84 6.50 21.87 -14.78
N LYS A 85 6.01 21.76 -16.02
CA LYS A 85 5.37 22.89 -16.70
C LYS A 85 4.05 23.22 -15.99
N GLU A 86 3.73 24.51 -15.87
CA GLU A 86 2.48 25.00 -15.26
C GLU A 86 1.20 24.33 -15.83
N ALA A 87 1.18 24.01 -17.12
CA ALA A 87 0.05 23.30 -17.73
C ALA A 87 -0.17 21.88 -17.15
N ASP A 88 0.92 21.17 -16.84
CA ASP A 88 0.86 19.83 -16.24
C ASP A 88 0.36 19.89 -14.79
N LEU A 89 0.73 20.96 -14.06
CA LEU A 89 0.24 21.24 -12.71
C LEU A 89 -1.26 21.55 -12.71
N ALA A 90 -1.76 22.38 -13.63
CA ALA A 90 -3.17 22.73 -13.71
C ALA A 90 -4.07 21.53 -14.03
N GLN A 91 -3.63 20.63 -14.91
CA GLN A 91 -4.36 19.41 -15.20
C GLN A 91 -4.37 18.46 -13.99
N ARG A 92 -3.24 18.32 -13.29
CA ARG A 92 -3.14 17.47 -12.10
C ARG A 92 -3.94 17.98 -10.91
N ARG A 93 -4.03 19.30 -10.72
CA ARG A 93 -4.83 19.91 -9.63
C ARG A 93 -6.33 19.61 -9.72
N LYS A 94 -6.82 19.13 -10.88
CA LYS A 94 -8.20 18.64 -11.02
C LYS A 94 -8.43 17.36 -10.22
N ASP A 95 -7.44 16.47 -10.22
CA ASP A 95 -7.54 15.11 -9.72
C ASP A 95 -6.86 14.96 -8.35
N TYR A 96 -5.74 15.65 -8.15
CA TYR A 96 -4.91 15.57 -6.95
C TYR A 96 -4.97 16.86 -6.14
N ARG A 97 -4.88 16.72 -4.82
CA ARG A 97 -4.52 17.84 -3.92
C ARG A 97 -2.99 18.00 -3.83
N ASP A 98 -2.57 19.09 -3.22
CA ASP A 98 -1.14 19.35 -2.96
C ASP A 98 -0.48 18.22 -2.15
N SER A 99 0.81 18.00 -2.42
CA SER A 99 1.63 16.98 -1.74
C SER A 99 1.59 17.16 -0.23
N CYS A 100 1.27 16.08 0.50
CA CYS A 100 1.27 16.14 1.97
C CYS A 100 2.67 16.48 2.50
N SER A 101 3.71 15.86 1.96
CA SER A 101 5.10 16.07 2.36
C SER A 101 5.56 17.50 2.08
N GLN A 102 5.23 18.03 0.90
CA GLN A 102 5.58 19.39 0.53
C GLN A 102 4.84 20.41 1.41
N ALA A 103 3.54 20.23 1.62
CA ALA A 103 2.75 21.12 2.44
C ALA A 103 3.23 21.16 3.90
N LEU A 104 3.60 20.01 4.48
CA LEU A 104 4.22 19.95 5.81
C LEU A 104 5.58 20.64 5.84
N THR A 105 6.40 20.46 4.79
CA THR A 105 7.71 21.11 4.65
C THR A 105 7.55 22.64 4.56
N ASP A 106 6.56 23.12 3.82
CA ASP A 106 6.26 24.54 3.69
C ASP A 106 5.72 25.14 4.99
N LEU A 107 4.85 24.42 5.72
CA LEU A 107 4.41 24.84 7.05
C LEU A 107 5.57 24.91 8.05
N ALA A 108 6.52 23.97 7.99
CA ALA A 108 7.69 23.93 8.87
C ALA A 108 8.71 25.06 8.61
N LYS A 109 8.48 25.94 7.62
CA LYS A 109 9.24 27.20 7.48
C LYS A 109 8.94 28.19 8.60
N ASP A 110 7.74 28.12 9.18
CA ASP A 110 7.40 28.86 10.39
C ASP A 110 7.88 28.09 11.63
N LYS A 111 8.55 28.77 12.57
CA LYS A 111 9.18 28.13 13.74
C LYS A 111 8.18 27.49 14.69
N ASP A 112 7.04 28.13 14.91
CA ASP A 112 6.01 27.62 15.82
C ASP A 112 5.34 26.40 15.19
N MET A 113 5.06 26.45 13.89
CA MET A 113 4.53 25.32 13.14
C MET A 113 5.51 24.15 13.07
N ARG A 114 6.81 24.41 12.93
CA ARG A 114 7.83 23.37 12.96
C ARG A 114 7.84 22.64 14.30
N ALA A 115 7.86 23.39 15.41
CA ALA A 115 7.81 22.81 16.74
C ALA A 115 6.54 21.95 16.93
N LYS A 116 5.40 22.43 16.42
CA LYS A 116 4.15 21.67 16.43
C LYS A 116 4.25 20.37 15.62
N ILE A 117 4.73 20.43 14.37
CA ILE A 117 4.86 19.25 13.49
C ILE A 117 5.81 18.19 14.08
N GLU A 118 6.91 18.62 14.71
CA GLU A 118 7.88 17.74 15.33
C GLU A 118 7.34 17.09 16.63
N ALA A 119 6.50 17.80 17.39
CA ALA A 119 5.92 17.31 18.65
C ALA A 119 4.61 16.51 18.47
N GLU A 120 3.74 16.94 17.54
CA GLU A 120 2.35 16.49 17.38
C GLU A 120 2.20 15.64 16.13
N THR A 121 2.54 14.36 16.24
CA THR A 121 2.44 13.43 15.09
C THR A 121 1.01 13.09 14.69
N ASP A 122 0.05 13.31 15.59
CA ASP A 122 -1.38 13.26 15.34
C ASP A 122 -1.82 14.36 14.38
N PHE A 123 -1.33 15.60 14.56
CA PHE A 123 -1.54 16.68 13.62
C PHE A 123 -1.06 16.32 12.21
N VAL A 124 0.14 15.73 12.09
CA VAL A 124 0.71 15.32 10.78
C VAL A 124 -0.14 14.25 10.10
N TYR A 125 -0.57 13.25 10.87
CA TYR A 125 -1.39 12.15 10.35
C TYR A 125 -2.80 12.63 9.96
N GLU A 126 -3.43 13.46 10.80
CA GLU A 126 -4.75 14.05 10.57
C GLU A 126 -4.80 14.80 9.23
N HIS A 127 -3.79 15.61 8.94
CA HIS A 127 -3.75 16.43 7.74
C HIS A 127 -3.22 15.69 6.50
N SER A 128 -2.87 14.41 6.63
CA SER A 128 -2.41 13.58 5.51
C SER A 128 -3.57 12.94 4.76
N CYS A 129 -3.39 12.75 3.45
CA CYS A 129 -4.39 12.07 2.60
C CYS A 129 -4.54 10.60 3.03
N PRO A 130 -5.67 9.94 2.66
CA PRO A 130 -5.93 8.55 3.01
C PRO A 130 -4.78 7.59 2.63
N THR A 131 -4.23 7.75 1.43
CA THR A 131 -3.11 6.94 0.96
C THR A 131 -1.86 7.14 1.82
N CYS A 132 -1.50 8.38 2.16
CA CYS A 132 -0.36 8.65 3.05
C CYS A 132 -0.60 8.09 4.46
N ARG A 133 -1.85 8.12 4.97
CA ARG A 133 -2.21 7.53 6.27
C ARG A 133 -1.95 6.02 6.31
N LEU A 134 -2.19 5.30 5.21
CA LEU A 134 -1.89 3.87 5.11
C LEU A 134 -0.41 3.59 4.78
N PHE A 135 0.13 4.18 3.71
CA PHE A 135 1.44 3.82 3.15
C PHE A 135 2.61 4.61 3.76
N GLY A 136 2.35 5.75 4.38
CA GLY A 136 3.33 6.64 4.99
C GLY A 136 3.72 7.83 4.11
N SER A 137 4.42 8.77 4.74
CA SER A 137 5.02 9.96 4.11
C SER A 137 6.38 10.26 4.76
N THR A 138 7.01 11.38 4.41
CA THR A 138 8.24 11.82 5.07
C THR A 138 8.01 12.24 6.53
N GLY A 139 6.76 12.52 6.94
CA GLY A 139 6.42 12.95 8.30
C GLY A 139 6.09 11.81 9.27
N PHE A 140 5.75 10.61 8.78
CA PHE A 140 5.45 9.45 9.61
C PHE A 140 5.57 8.14 8.82
N ILE A 141 5.95 7.06 9.51
CA ILE A 141 5.94 5.71 8.96
C ILE A 141 4.52 5.30 8.57
N GLY A 142 4.33 4.54 7.49
CA GLY A 142 3.00 4.01 7.15
C GLY A 142 2.50 2.99 8.18
N ARG A 143 1.20 2.68 8.14
CA ARG A 143 0.58 1.62 8.94
C ARG A 143 0.73 0.24 8.32
N ILE A 144 0.93 0.15 7.00
CA ILE A 144 1.17 -1.11 6.28
C ILE A 144 2.67 -1.36 6.06
N ALA A 145 3.08 -2.57 6.40
CA ALA A 145 4.35 -3.18 6.04
C ALA A 145 4.11 -4.37 5.12
N ILE A 146 4.84 -4.41 4.01
CA ILE A 146 4.84 -5.53 3.06
C ILE A 146 6.26 -6.06 3.02
N GLY A 147 6.43 -7.33 3.37
CA GLY A 147 7.73 -7.99 3.31
C GLY A 147 8.19 -8.23 1.88
N ASP A 148 9.44 -8.61 1.74
CA ASP A 148 9.93 -9.21 0.50
C ASP A 148 9.16 -10.51 0.23
N ALA A 149 8.74 -10.71 -1.02
CA ALA A 149 8.13 -11.96 -1.46
C ALA A 149 9.19 -12.90 -1.99
N TYR A 150 9.28 -14.08 -1.38
CA TYR A 150 10.30 -15.07 -1.71
C TYR A 150 9.69 -16.29 -2.36
N LEU A 151 10.50 -16.98 -3.16
CA LEU A 151 10.10 -18.20 -3.85
C LEU A 151 9.62 -19.27 -2.86
N VAL A 152 8.47 -19.88 -3.15
CA VAL A 152 7.95 -21.06 -2.43
C VAL A 152 8.69 -22.32 -2.88
N SER A 153 9.08 -22.37 -4.14
CA SER A 153 9.85 -23.43 -4.79
C SER A 153 10.81 -22.80 -5.79
N ASP A 154 11.83 -23.54 -6.24
CA ASP A 154 12.77 -23.05 -7.24
C ASP A 154 12.03 -22.45 -8.46
N GLY A 155 12.34 -21.18 -8.73
CA GLY A 155 11.75 -20.43 -9.83
C GLY A 155 12.42 -20.80 -11.15
N ILE A 156 11.61 -20.90 -12.21
CA ILE A 156 12.11 -21.08 -13.57
C ILE A 156 12.31 -19.70 -14.18
N THR A 157 13.48 -19.45 -14.77
CA THR A 157 13.72 -18.28 -15.61
C THR A 157 13.85 -18.66 -17.07
N GLU A 158 13.45 -17.75 -17.95
CA GLU A 158 13.58 -17.86 -19.39
C GLU A 158 14.26 -16.60 -19.96
N GLN A 159 15.03 -16.77 -21.03
CA GLN A 159 15.57 -15.65 -21.80
C GLN A 159 14.59 -15.27 -22.91
N ARG A 160 14.45 -13.96 -23.14
CA ARG A 160 13.57 -13.40 -24.18
C ARG A 160 14.26 -12.25 -24.90
N ASP A 161 14.09 -12.21 -26.21
CA ASP A 161 14.58 -11.11 -27.03
C ASP A 161 13.55 -9.96 -27.10
N GLY A 162 14.05 -8.74 -26.94
CA GLY A 162 13.35 -7.51 -27.26
C GLY A 162 13.92 -6.88 -28.52
N VAL A 163 13.05 -6.44 -29.43
CA VAL A 163 13.46 -5.70 -30.65
C VAL A 163 12.72 -4.36 -30.71
N GLY A 164 13.46 -3.28 -30.90
CA GLY A 164 12.90 -2.00 -31.33
C GLY A 164 12.60 -2.01 -32.82
N ILE A 165 11.36 -1.69 -33.20
CA ILE A 165 10.94 -1.62 -34.60
C ILE A 165 11.06 -0.17 -35.07
N ASP A 166 11.80 0.06 -36.15
CA ASP A 166 11.86 1.35 -36.81
C ASP A 166 10.53 1.61 -37.54
N ARG A 167 9.86 2.71 -37.21
CA ARG A 167 8.52 3.01 -37.71
C ARG A 167 8.50 3.47 -39.18
N PHE A 168 9.63 3.88 -39.73
CA PHE A 168 9.77 4.27 -41.13
C PHE A 168 10.06 3.06 -42.02
N THR A 169 10.95 2.16 -41.57
CA THR A 169 11.33 0.99 -42.37
C THR A 169 10.47 -0.24 -42.09
N GLY A 170 9.76 -0.29 -40.97
CA GLY A 170 9.02 -1.46 -40.50
C GLY A 170 9.92 -2.62 -40.05
N GLY A 171 11.24 -2.47 -40.15
CA GLY A 171 12.24 -3.47 -39.82
C GLY A 171 12.71 -3.40 -38.36
N ALA A 172 13.39 -4.46 -37.94
CA ALA A 172 14.14 -4.48 -36.68
C ALA A 172 15.26 -3.44 -36.72
N SER A 173 15.28 -2.51 -35.77
CA SER A 173 16.40 -1.58 -35.61
C SER A 173 17.61 -2.33 -35.06
N HIS A 174 18.74 -2.26 -35.75
CA HIS A 174 19.97 -2.96 -35.37
C HIS A 174 20.56 -2.51 -34.02
N SER A 175 20.24 -1.29 -33.56
CA SER A 175 20.72 -0.73 -32.30
C SER A 175 19.77 -0.91 -31.12
N ALA A 176 18.63 -1.58 -31.31
CA ALA A 176 17.57 -1.72 -30.31
C ALA A 176 17.19 -3.17 -30.00
N LYS A 177 18.10 -4.11 -30.26
CA LYS A 177 18.00 -5.47 -29.71
C LYS A 177 18.46 -5.45 -28.26
N PHE A 178 17.71 -6.09 -27.38
CA PHE A 178 18.09 -6.26 -25.98
C PHE A 178 17.59 -7.61 -25.47
N GLU A 179 18.37 -8.22 -24.59
CA GLU A 179 18.06 -9.52 -24.00
C GLU A 179 17.49 -9.35 -22.59
N LEU A 180 16.41 -10.06 -22.30
CA LEU A 180 15.73 -10.07 -21.01
C LEU A 180 15.81 -11.45 -20.39
N GLU A 181 16.27 -11.57 -19.16
CA GLU A 181 15.95 -12.72 -18.31
C GLU A 181 14.66 -12.40 -17.55
N VAL A 182 13.67 -13.28 -17.63
CA VAL A 182 12.38 -13.12 -16.93
C VAL A 182 12.06 -14.37 -16.12
N VAL A 183 11.29 -14.19 -15.05
CA VAL A 183 10.67 -15.30 -14.32
C VAL A 183 9.51 -15.83 -15.15
N SER A 184 9.47 -17.14 -15.40
CA SER A 184 8.41 -17.79 -16.17
C SER A 184 7.06 -17.76 -15.46
N SER A 185 5.99 -18.14 -16.15
CA SER A 185 4.67 -18.34 -15.55
C SER A 185 4.65 -19.56 -14.61
N GLY A 186 3.69 -19.60 -13.70
CA GLY A 186 3.51 -20.65 -12.70
C GLY A 186 4.48 -20.60 -11.52
N VAL A 187 5.32 -19.56 -11.43
CA VAL A 187 6.25 -19.36 -10.32
C VAL A 187 5.53 -18.67 -9.16
N VAL A 188 5.70 -19.21 -7.97
CA VAL A 188 5.00 -18.75 -6.77
C VAL A 188 5.95 -18.07 -5.79
N PHE A 189 5.54 -16.88 -5.34
CA PHE A 189 6.18 -16.13 -4.28
C PHE A 189 5.24 -15.97 -3.09
N GLU A 190 5.78 -15.91 -1.88
CA GLU A 190 5.02 -15.61 -0.67
C GLU A 190 5.64 -14.46 0.09
N THR A 191 4.78 -13.54 0.53
CA THR A 191 5.14 -12.41 1.39
C THR A 191 4.17 -12.29 2.56
N LYS A 192 4.62 -11.61 3.61
CA LYS A 192 3.78 -11.25 4.75
C LYS A 192 3.37 -9.79 4.65
N ILE A 193 2.07 -9.54 4.80
CA ILE A 193 1.51 -8.21 4.98
C ILE A 193 1.16 -8.02 6.46
N HIS A 194 1.52 -6.86 7.01
CA HIS A 194 1.25 -6.51 8.40
C HIS A 194 0.74 -5.08 8.49
N LEU A 195 -0.33 -4.87 9.26
CA LEU A 195 -0.88 -3.56 9.58
C LEU A 195 -0.86 -3.35 11.08
N ARG A 196 -0.56 -2.13 11.51
CA ARG A 196 -0.60 -1.71 12.93
C ARG A 196 -1.51 -0.51 13.10
N ASN A 197 -2.31 -0.53 14.16
CA ASN A 197 -3.17 0.57 14.54
C ASN A 197 -4.03 1.02 13.34
N PHE A 198 -4.63 0.08 12.62
CA PHE A 198 -5.36 0.36 11.38
C PHE A 198 -6.75 0.94 11.66
N GLU A 199 -7.24 1.79 10.77
CA GLU A 199 -8.66 2.15 10.66
C GLU A 199 -9.37 1.13 9.74
N ILE A 200 -10.67 0.87 9.92
CA ILE A 200 -11.39 -0.17 9.17
C ILE A 200 -11.31 0.05 7.66
N TRP A 201 -11.49 1.29 7.19
CA TRP A 201 -11.39 1.64 5.77
C TRP A 201 -9.99 1.36 5.17
N GLN A 202 -8.95 1.28 6.00
CA GLN A 202 -7.61 0.90 5.53
C GLN A 202 -7.50 -0.59 5.25
N LEU A 203 -8.29 -1.43 5.95
CA LEU A 203 -8.45 -2.83 5.56
C LEU A 203 -9.17 -2.92 4.21
N GLY A 204 -10.22 -2.12 4.00
CA GLY A 204 -10.91 -2.04 2.73
C GLY A 204 -9.99 -1.67 1.57
N MET A 205 -9.12 -0.68 1.75
CA MET A 205 -8.06 -0.37 0.77
C MET A 205 -7.19 -1.58 0.43
N LEU A 206 -6.72 -2.32 1.44
CA LEU A 206 -5.94 -3.53 1.20
C LEU A 206 -6.77 -4.56 0.41
N PHE A 207 -8.00 -4.81 0.82
CA PHE A 207 -8.84 -5.83 0.18
C PHE A 207 -9.23 -5.48 -1.26
N VAL A 208 -9.40 -4.21 -1.62
CA VAL A 208 -9.57 -3.81 -3.02
C VAL A 208 -8.31 -4.16 -3.83
N VAL A 209 -7.10 -3.88 -3.32
CA VAL A 209 -5.85 -4.28 -4.02
C VAL A 209 -5.76 -5.79 -4.16
N LEU A 210 -6.14 -6.54 -3.11
CA LEU A 210 -6.09 -7.99 -3.15
C LEU A 210 -7.11 -8.56 -4.14
N GLN A 211 -8.33 -8.02 -4.17
CA GLN A 211 -9.34 -8.39 -5.16
C GLN A 211 -8.86 -8.10 -6.59
N ASP A 212 -8.29 -6.92 -6.83
CA ASP A 212 -7.79 -6.57 -8.16
C ASP A 212 -6.55 -7.38 -8.58
N LEU A 213 -5.80 -7.96 -7.62
CA LEU A 213 -4.77 -8.96 -7.89
C LEU A 213 -5.39 -10.33 -8.21
N GLU A 214 -6.41 -10.76 -7.46
CA GLU A 214 -7.16 -11.99 -7.71
C GLU A 214 -7.76 -11.98 -9.13
N GLU A 215 -8.26 -10.83 -9.58
CA GLU A 215 -8.81 -10.59 -10.92
C GLU A 215 -7.76 -10.28 -12.02
N GLU A 216 -6.46 -10.37 -11.71
CA GLU A 216 -5.33 -10.10 -12.62
C GLU A 216 -5.31 -8.68 -13.24
N LEU A 217 -5.94 -7.70 -12.58
CA LEU A 217 -5.98 -6.31 -13.03
C LEU A 217 -4.67 -5.55 -12.74
N ILE A 218 -3.87 -6.06 -11.80
CA ILE A 218 -2.61 -5.45 -11.38
C ILE A 218 -1.42 -6.19 -11.99
N ARG A 219 -0.53 -5.45 -12.65
CA ARG A 219 0.76 -5.95 -13.14
C ARG A 219 1.94 -5.44 -12.32
N ILE A 220 2.92 -6.31 -12.07
CA ILE A 220 4.11 -6.02 -11.26
C ILE A 220 5.37 -5.94 -12.13
N GLY A 221 6.30 -5.08 -11.74
CA GLY A 221 7.62 -4.98 -12.37
C GLY A 221 7.64 -4.14 -13.65
N SER A 222 8.60 -4.47 -14.52
CA SER A 222 8.89 -3.74 -15.75
C SER A 222 8.24 -4.37 -16.98
N GLY A 223 8.12 -3.63 -18.08
CA GLY A 223 7.54 -4.14 -19.32
C GLY A 223 6.03 -4.42 -19.27
N ARG A 224 5.31 -3.82 -18.31
CA ARG A 224 3.86 -4.04 -18.08
C ARG A 224 3.00 -3.82 -19.33
N SER A 225 3.33 -2.84 -20.15
CA SER A 225 2.63 -2.54 -21.43
C SER A 225 3.06 -3.45 -22.60
N ARG A 226 4.07 -4.30 -22.40
CA ARG A 226 4.65 -5.20 -23.42
C ARG A 226 4.40 -6.67 -23.10
N GLY A 227 3.39 -6.96 -22.28
CA GLY A 227 2.98 -8.32 -21.92
C GLY A 227 3.75 -8.95 -20.76
N LEU A 228 4.61 -8.21 -20.06
CA LEU A 228 5.26 -8.69 -18.83
C LEU A 228 4.45 -8.32 -17.57
N GLY A 229 4.71 -9.02 -16.48
CA GLY A 229 4.28 -8.66 -15.13
C GLY A 229 2.87 -9.12 -14.75
N SER A 230 2.23 -9.97 -15.56
CA SER A 230 0.95 -10.57 -15.21
C SER A 230 1.09 -11.53 -14.03
N VAL A 231 0.26 -11.31 -13.01
CA VAL A 231 0.24 -12.09 -11.78
C VAL A 231 -1.20 -12.23 -11.31
N THR A 232 -1.47 -13.29 -10.57
CA THR A 232 -2.62 -13.38 -9.65
C THR A 232 -2.10 -13.52 -8.23
N ALA A 233 -2.88 -13.12 -7.22
CA ALA A 233 -2.50 -13.34 -5.83
C ALA A 233 -3.70 -13.70 -4.98
N GLU A 234 -3.47 -14.44 -3.90
CA GLU A 234 -4.50 -14.85 -2.95
C GLU A 234 -3.96 -14.81 -1.52
N ILE A 235 -4.85 -14.60 -0.54
CA ILE A 235 -4.50 -14.81 0.86
C ILE A 235 -4.32 -16.31 1.07
N SER A 236 -3.14 -16.73 1.51
CA SER A 236 -2.85 -18.15 1.75
C SER A 236 -3.79 -18.70 2.83
N PRO A 237 -4.57 -19.75 2.55
CA PRO A 237 -5.38 -20.44 3.56
C PRO A 237 -4.51 -21.26 4.52
N ASN A 238 -3.27 -21.53 4.12
CA ASN A 238 -2.31 -22.31 4.90
C ASN A 238 -1.42 -21.39 5.73
N GLY A 239 -1.23 -21.78 6.99
CA GLY A 239 -0.34 -21.10 7.93
C GLY A 239 1.14 -21.35 7.63
N GLN A 240 2.02 -20.51 8.16
CA GLN A 240 3.47 -20.70 8.14
C GLN A 240 4.12 -20.32 9.47
N HIS A 241 5.16 -21.06 9.87
CA HIS A 241 6.02 -20.74 11.02
C HIS A 241 5.24 -20.23 12.26
N HIS A 242 4.19 -20.96 12.66
CA HIS A 242 3.28 -20.70 13.79
C HIS A 242 2.23 -19.60 13.59
N GLN A 243 2.10 -19.03 12.40
CA GLN A 243 0.96 -18.18 12.05
C GLN A 243 -0.13 -19.01 11.38
N PRO A 244 -1.41 -18.86 11.75
CA PRO A 244 -2.50 -19.48 11.02
C PRO A 244 -2.59 -18.89 9.60
N GLY A 245 -3.21 -19.62 8.69
CA GLY A 245 -3.56 -19.08 7.37
C GLY A 245 -4.80 -18.20 7.43
N GLY A 246 -5.12 -17.54 6.33
CA GLY A 246 -6.21 -16.56 6.24
C GLY A 246 -5.79 -15.15 6.67
N PHE A 247 -6.79 -14.32 6.97
CA PHE A 247 -6.58 -12.96 7.44
C PHE A 247 -6.72 -12.92 8.96
N ILE A 248 -5.71 -12.40 9.65
CA ILE A 248 -5.65 -12.41 11.10
C ILE A 248 -5.81 -10.99 11.58
N THR A 249 -6.71 -10.74 12.52
CA THR A 249 -6.68 -9.51 13.33
C THR A 249 -6.30 -9.86 14.76
N SER A 250 -5.66 -8.91 15.44
CA SER A 250 -5.32 -9.09 16.84
C SER A 250 -5.27 -7.80 17.63
N THR A 251 -5.64 -7.90 18.89
CA THR A 251 -5.64 -6.83 19.90
C THR A 251 -4.76 -7.25 21.07
N ILE A 252 -4.47 -6.33 22.00
CA ILE A 252 -3.81 -6.67 23.28
C ILE A 252 -4.85 -7.28 24.22
N ARG A 253 -4.49 -8.31 25.01
CA ARG A 253 -5.40 -8.93 26.00
C ARG A 253 -6.07 -7.90 26.92
N ASN A 254 -7.27 -8.26 27.41
CA ASN A 254 -8.15 -7.42 28.23
C ASN A 254 -8.69 -6.18 27.51
N ASP A 255 -8.80 -6.27 26.18
CA ASP A 255 -9.51 -5.27 25.40
C ASP A 255 -11.04 -5.35 25.59
N LYS A 256 -11.76 -4.37 25.05
CA LYS A 256 -13.21 -4.22 25.19
C LYS A 256 -14.00 -4.55 23.92
N GLU A 257 -13.34 -4.96 22.84
CA GLU A 257 -13.98 -5.24 21.57
C GLU A 257 -14.96 -6.43 21.75
N PRO A 258 -16.21 -6.36 21.29
CA PRO A 258 -17.12 -7.52 21.31
C PRO A 258 -16.78 -8.55 20.23
N ASP A 259 -17.13 -9.83 20.41
CA ASP A 259 -16.85 -10.91 19.43
C ASP A 259 -17.60 -10.75 18.09
N ASN A 260 -18.66 -9.96 18.07
CA ASN A 260 -19.47 -9.63 16.90
C ASN A 260 -19.10 -8.28 16.26
N GLU A 261 -18.06 -7.61 16.72
CA GLU A 261 -17.61 -6.32 16.19
C GLU A 261 -16.11 -6.35 15.88
N LEU A 262 -15.69 -5.60 14.86
CA LEU A 262 -14.29 -5.30 14.60
C LEU A 262 -14.07 -3.79 14.67
N TRP A 263 -13.15 -3.35 15.52
CA TRP A 263 -12.85 -1.96 15.80
C TRP A 263 -11.57 -1.52 15.09
N GLY A 264 -11.69 -0.42 14.36
CA GLY A 264 -10.55 0.34 13.85
C GLY A 264 -10.01 1.31 14.91
N LEU A 265 -8.90 1.93 14.58
CA LEU A 265 -8.18 2.86 15.45
C LEU A 265 -9.07 3.97 16.02
N GLY A 266 -9.98 4.53 15.23
CA GLY A 266 -10.82 5.64 15.69
C GLY A 266 -11.77 5.24 16.81
N ARG A 267 -12.31 4.03 16.74
CA ARG A 267 -13.13 3.46 17.82
C ARG A 267 -12.31 3.13 19.06
N TRP A 268 -11.05 2.72 18.91
CA TRP A 268 -10.15 2.49 20.05
C TRP A 268 -9.74 3.76 20.80
N LEU A 269 -9.69 4.89 20.11
CA LEU A 269 -9.26 6.17 20.68
C LEU A 269 -10.41 6.96 21.31
N GLU A 270 -11.61 6.92 20.73
CA GLU A 270 -12.85 7.59 21.19
C GLU A 270 -12.80 9.13 21.32
N ASP A 271 -11.62 9.74 21.13
CA ASP A 271 -11.35 11.17 21.29
C ASP A 271 -11.22 11.93 19.95
N GLY A 272 -11.16 11.21 18.83
CA GLY A 272 -10.96 11.79 17.49
C GLY A 272 -9.52 12.23 17.20
N SER A 273 -8.57 11.91 18.09
CA SER A 273 -7.15 12.14 17.86
C SER A 273 -6.70 11.49 16.56
N TYR A 274 -5.63 12.03 15.96
CA TYR A 274 -5.17 11.64 14.63
C TYR A 274 -6.23 11.88 13.51
N GLY A 275 -7.27 12.69 13.75
CA GLY A 275 -8.36 12.89 12.79
C GLY A 275 -9.06 11.58 12.41
N THR A 276 -9.21 10.69 13.38
CA THR A 276 -9.90 9.40 13.24
C THR A 276 -11.39 9.54 13.57
N TRP A 277 -12.23 8.66 13.04
CA TRP A 277 -13.68 8.75 13.22
C TRP A 277 -14.14 7.82 14.36
N LYS A 278 -15.07 8.28 15.20
CA LYS A 278 -15.48 7.55 16.42
C LYS A 278 -16.32 6.30 16.13
N ASP A 279 -16.92 6.26 14.95
CA ASP A 279 -17.71 5.16 14.39
C ASP A 279 -16.85 4.20 13.52
N ASP A 280 -15.52 4.24 13.65
CA ASP A 280 -14.57 3.38 12.93
C ASP A 280 -14.63 1.92 13.41
N MET A 281 -15.71 1.24 13.05
CA MET A 281 -16.01 -0.17 13.38
C MET A 281 -16.89 -0.80 12.29
N ILE A 282 -16.92 -2.13 12.26
CA ILE A 282 -17.92 -2.92 11.51
C ILE A 282 -18.54 -3.99 12.42
N ASN A 283 -19.78 -4.37 12.12
CA ASN A 283 -20.40 -5.56 12.69
C ASN A 283 -20.02 -6.79 11.86
N LEU A 284 -19.68 -7.89 12.54
CA LEU A 284 -19.43 -9.17 11.91
C LEU A 284 -20.76 -9.92 11.74
N GLU A 285 -20.98 -10.52 10.57
CA GLU A 285 -22.20 -11.30 10.29
C GLU A 285 -22.41 -12.44 11.29
N GLN A 286 -21.30 -13.05 11.71
CA GLN A 286 -21.28 -14.07 12.77
C GLN A 286 -20.21 -13.70 13.80
N PRO A 287 -20.50 -13.85 15.11
CA PRO A 287 -19.49 -13.69 16.15
C PRO A 287 -18.30 -14.62 15.89
N LEU A 288 -17.08 -14.06 15.93
CA LEU A 288 -15.86 -14.81 15.66
C LEU A 288 -15.01 -14.89 16.92
N GLU A 289 -14.78 -16.11 17.39
CA GLU A 289 -14.04 -16.40 18.63
C GLU A 289 -12.66 -15.74 18.62
N ARG A 290 -12.33 -15.04 19.72
CA ARG A 290 -11.00 -14.49 19.96
C ARG A 290 -10.16 -15.44 20.80
N ARG A 291 -9.09 -15.97 20.21
CA ARG A 291 -8.21 -16.92 20.87
C ARG A 291 -6.96 -16.25 21.43
N PRO A 292 -6.56 -16.51 22.68
CA PRO A 292 -5.31 -15.99 23.22
C PRO A 292 -4.07 -16.51 22.47
N ASN A 293 -3.16 -15.62 22.12
CA ASN A 293 -1.84 -15.95 21.58
C ASN A 293 -0.78 -15.00 22.17
N GLY A 294 0.00 -15.48 23.16
CA GLY A 294 0.89 -14.61 23.94
C GLY A 294 0.09 -13.44 24.55
N ILE A 295 0.57 -12.21 24.46
CA ILE A 295 -0.14 -11.02 24.95
C ILE A 295 -1.33 -10.56 24.07
N ARG A 296 -1.63 -11.29 22.99
CA ARG A 296 -2.67 -10.93 22.02
C ARG A 296 -3.94 -11.75 22.19
N LEU A 297 -5.06 -11.19 21.77
CA LEU A 297 -6.28 -11.90 21.39
C LEU A 297 -6.38 -11.88 19.88
N GLN A 298 -6.52 -13.03 19.24
CA GLN A 298 -6.51 -13.17 17.78
C GLN A 298 -7.83 -13.67 17.23
N ARG A 299 -8.24 -13.11 16.10
CA ARG A 299 -9.29 -13.67 15.23
C ARG A 299 -8.66 -14.11 13.92
N VAL A 300 -9.14 -15.23 13.40
CA VAL A 300 -8.70 -15.77 12.11
C VAL A 300 -9.90 -15.82 11.18
N PHE A 301 -9.87 -15.00 10.14
CA PHE A 301 -10.88 -14.93 9.10
C PHE A 301 -10.47 -15.83 7.93
N GLN A 302 -11.30 -16.82 7.64
CA GLN A 302 -11.18 -17.77 6.52
C GLN A 302 -12.55 -17.94 5.85
N ASP A 303 -12.54 -18.43 4.61
CA ASP A 303 -13.73 -18.79 3.84
C ASP A 303 -14.83 -17.70 3.86
N GLN A 304 -16.05 -18.06 4.27
CA GLN A 304 -17.20 -17.16 4.33
C GLN A 304 -16.96 -15.94 5.24
N ASN A 305 -16.30 -16.14 6.39
CA ASN A 305 -15.98 -15.05 7.31
C ASN A 305 -14.98 -14.06 6.69
N LEU A 306 -14.03 -14.55 5.89
CA LEU A 306 -13.10 -13.69 5.16
C LEU A 306 -13.83 -12.89 4.07
N ASN A 307 -14.74 -13.51 3.33
CA ASN A 307 -15.52 -12.82 2.30
C ASN A 307 -16.44 -11.75 2.89
N ALA A 308 -17.11 -12.04 4.00
CA ALA A 308 -17.93 -11.06 4.73
C ALA A 308 -17.08 -9.88 5.24
N LEU A 309 -15.90 -10.15 5.81
CA LEU A 309 -14.95 -9.11 6.22
C LEU A 309 -14.51 -8.24 5.03
N ARG A 310 -14.15 -8.87 3.90
CA ARG A 310 -13.76 -8.16 2.67
C ARG A 310 -14.86 -7.20 2.24
N GLN A 311 -16.08 -7.68 2.08
CA GLN A 311 -17.20 -6.87 1.63
C GLN A 311 -17.46 -5.69 2.58
N ALA A 312 -17.61 -5.96 3.88
CA ALA A 312 -17.92 -4.93 4.87
C ALA A 312 -16.84 -3.83 4.94
N THR A 313 -15.56 -4.21 4.87
CA THR A 313 -14.45 -3.24 4.91
C THR A 313 -14.30 -2.46 3.61
N ILE A 314 -14.59 -3.06 2.45
CA ILE A 314 -14.62 -2.37 1.15
C ILE A 314 -15.75 -1.33 1.11
N ASP A 315 -16.95 -1.68 1.57
CA ASP A 315 -18.09 -0.74 1.65
C ASP A 315 -17.76 0.44 2.56
N GLU A 316 -17.15 0.17 3.70
CA GLU A 316 -16.64 1.19 4.61
C GLU A 316 -15.58 2.06 3.93
N PHE A 317 -14.62 1.46 3.21
CA PHE A 317 -13.62 2.21 2.45
C PHE A 317 -14.25 3.17 1.44
N VAL A 318 -15.19 2.70 0.62
CA VAL A 318 -15.88 3.55 -0.37
C VAL A 318 -16.61 4.69 0.32
N SER A 319 -17.39 4.39 1.35
CA SER A 319 -18.14 5.38 2.13
C SER A 319 -17.22 6.45 2.75
N ARG A 320 -16.12 6.03 3.40
CA ARG A 320 -15.15 6.95 4.04
C ARG A 320 -14.48 7.86 3.02
N ILE A 321 -14.10 7.36 1.85
CA ILE A 321 -13.48 8.19 0.80
C ILE A 321 -14.47 9.20 0.20
N GLN A 322 -15.69 8.78 -0.10
CA GLN A 322 -16.72 9.69 -0.63
C GLN A 322 -17.05 10.82 0.36
N ASN A 323 -17.04 10.51 1.66
CA ASN A 323 -17.26 11.47 2.73
C ASN A 323 -15.97 12.13 3.26
N TRP A 324 -14.82 11.89 2.61
CA TRP A 324 -13.54 12.42 3.10
C TRP A 324 -13.57 13.96 3.13
N PRO A 325 -13.19 14.61 4.24
CA PRO A 325 -13.29 16.05 4.35
C PRO A 325 -12.30 16.73 3.41
N ASP A 326 -12.69 17.85 2.79
CA ASP A 326 -11.80 18.70 2.00
C ASP A 326 -10.93 19.57 2.92
N ASN A 327 -10.15 18.92 3.77
CA ASN A 327 -9.19 19.56 4.68
C ASN A 327 -7.82 19.66 4.01
N SER A 328 -7.78 19.99 2.71
CA SER A 328 -6.52 20.27 2.03
C SER A 328 -5.77 21.40 2.77
N PHE A 329 -4.44 21.34 2.81
CA PHE A 329 -3.57 22.22 3.60
C PHE A 329 -3.82 23.74 3.40
N ALA A 330 -4.52 24.12 2.32
CA ALA A 330 -5.01 25.47 2.08
C ALA A 330 -5.84 26.06 3.24
N HIS A 331 -6.61 25.25 3.97
CA HIS A 331 -7.40 25.71 5.13
C HIS A 331 -6.56 25.89 6.42
N ILE A 332 -5.37 25.28 6.49
CA ILE A 332 -4.46 25.41 7.63
C ILE A 332 -3.70 26.74 7.55
N GLN A 333 -3.24 27.13 6.36
CA GLN A 333 -2.53 28.41 6.17
C GLN A 333 -3.41 29.63 6.47
N SER A 334 -4.71 29.60 6.13
CA SER A 334 -5.64 30.68 6.48
C SER A 334 -5.86 30.79 7.99
N SER A 335 -5.84 29.66 8.71
CA SER A 335 -5.93 29.60 10.17
C SER A 335 -4.67 30.16 10.84
N VAL A 336 -3.48 29.85 10.33
CA VAL A 336 -2.19 30.38 10.81
C VAL A 336 -2.06 31.89 10.55
N ASN A 337 -2.50 32.36 9.37
CA ASN A 337 -2.50 33.79 9.04
C ASN A 337 -3.56 34.59 9.82
N GLY A 338 -4.72 33.99 10.12
CA GLY A 338 -5.76 34.60 10.95
C GLY A 338 -5.34 34.78 12.42
N ILE A 339 -4.45 33.93 12.93
CA ILE A 339 -3.86 34.08 14.28
C ILE A 339 -2.82 35.21 14.31
N LYS A 340 -2.06 35.42 13.22
CA LYS A 340 -1.11 36.54 13.09
C LYS A 340 -1.80 37.89 12.88
N GLY A 341 -2.99 37.93 12.28
CA GLY A 341 -3.78 39.17 12.09
C GLY A 341 -4.54 39.66 13.32
N ARG A 342 -4.43 38.97 14.47
CA ARG A 342 -5.05 39.34 15.75
C ARG A 342 -4.05 39.67 16.86
N ARG A 343 -2.76 39.82 16.55
CA ARG A 343 -1.73 40.29 17.48
C ARG A 343 -1.38 41.74 17.26
#